data_AF-A0A6P2EFL0-F1
#
_entry.id   AF-A0A6P2EFL0-F1
#
_cell.length_a   1.000
_cell.length_b   1.000
_cell.length_c   1.000
_cell.angle_alpha   90.00
_cell.angle_beta   90.00
_cell.angle_gamma   90.00
#
_symmetry.space_group_name_H-M   'P 1'
#
loop_
_entity.id
_entity.type
_entity.pdbx_description
1 polymer ?
#
loop_
_entity_poly.entity_id
_entity_poly.type
_entity_poly.pdbx_seq_one_letter_code
_entity_poly.pdbx_strand_id
1 'polypeptide(L)'
;MDIGLAQWQFLLALLTGALLLFVVMWIAWHRVAERREAERRIAAARVRSGHVPLEIPTVRAGLHRSGDSVPDTLPGWFIQGKGEHSIVDEQPRIRVRYVDPHGRKAECTMQVEHLDLQKRLLTGRGELPGDTHRIPLHMITGARVAESGQRFNIDTWVDAVRVARRRRGQI
;
A
#
# COMPACT_ATOMS: atom_id res chain seq x y z
N MET A 1 44.41 44.84 -18.36
CA MET A 1 43.61 45.11 -17.15
C MET A 1 44.20 44.24 -16.06
N ASP A 2 45.13 44.79 -15.29
CA ASP A 2 45.80 44.08 -14.19
C ASP A 2 44.83 43.99 -13.00
N ILE A 3 44.41 42.77 -12.72
CA ILE A 3 43.53 42.47 -11.59
C ILE A 3 44.33 42.72 -10.33
N GLY A 4 43.98 43.76 -9.57
CA GLY A 4 44.69 44.15 -8.36
C GLY A 4 44.68 43.05 -7.30
N LEU A 5 45.71 43.02 -6.45
CA LEU A 5 45.91 41.99 -5.42
C LEU A 5 44.68 41.78 -4.52
N ALA A 6 43.97 42.86 -4.19
CA ALA A 6 42.75 42.82 -3.38
C ALA A 6 41.58 42.10 -4.10
N GLN A 7 41.51 42.21 -5.41
CA GLN A 7 40.47 41.56 -6.22
C GLN A 7 40.76 40.07 -6.38
N TRP A 8 42.05 39.68 -6.43
CA TRP A 8 42.49 38.29 -6.31
C TRP A 8 42.16 37.68 -4.95
N GLN A 9 42.39 38.41 -3.86
CA GLN A 9 42.02 37.96 -2.52
C GLN A 9 40.50 37.75 -2.38
N PHE A 10 39.70 38.67 -2.94
CA PHE A 10 38.25 38.54 -2.95
C PHE A 10 37.76 37.32 -3.75
N LEU A 11 38.33 37.10 -4.94
CA LEU A 11 38.01 35.93 -5.77
C LEU A 11 38.37 34.62 -5.06
N LEU A 12 39.54 34.56 -4.40
CA LEU A 12 39.96 33.41 -3.62
C LEU A 12 39.04 33.15 -2.42
N ALA A 13 38.62 34.20 -1.71
CA ALA A 13 37.69 34.10 -0.59
C ALA A 13 36.30 33.61 -1.04
N LEU A 14 35.81 34.10 -2.18
CA LEU A 14 34.53 33.69 -2.75
C LEU A 14 34.56 32.23 -3.20
N LEU A 15 35.67 31.81 -3.83
CA LEU A 15 35.85 30.44 -4.30
C LEU A 15 35.98 29.45 -3.14
N THR A 16 36.72 29.81 -2.08
CA THR A 16 36.79 29.00 -0.86
C THR A 16 35.44 28.91 -0.16
N GLY A 17 34.70 30.01 -0.05
CA GLY A 17 33.34 30.02 0.50
C GLY A 17 32.37 29.10 -0.27
N ALA A 18 32.40 29.17 -1.60
CA ALA A 18 31.58 28.31 -2.46
C ALA A 18 31.96 26.82 -2.32
N LEU A 19 33.26 26.51 -2.25
CA LEU A 19 33.73 25.15 -2.05
C LEU A 19 33.28 24.59 -0.70
N LEU A 20 33.34 25.41 0.35
CA LEU A 20 32.91 25.03 1.70
C LEU A 20 31.40 24.77 1.74
N LEU A 21 30.60 25.62 1.10
CA LEU A 21 29.16 25.40 0.92
C LEU A 21 28.85 24.10 0.18
N PHE A 22 29.59 23.81 -0.90
CA PHE A 22 29.43 22.58 -1.66
C PHE A 22 29.75 21.34 -0.82
N VAL A 23 30.82 21.38 -0.02
CA VAL A 23 31.19 20.30 0.91
C VAL A 23 30.11 20.09 1.97
N VAL A 24 29.58 21.16 2.57
CA VAL A 24 28.49 21.06 3.55
C VAL A 24 27.24 20.46 2.92
N MET A 25 26.87 20.89 1.71
CA MET A 25 25.72 20.36 0.98
C MET A 25 25.92 18.88 0.60
N TRP A 26 27.14 18.50 0.19
CA TRP A 26 27.50 17.12 -0.09
C TRP A 26 27.40 16.22 1.15
N ILE A 27 27.91 16.67 2.29
CA ILE A 27 27.83 15.93 3.56
C ILE A 27 26.38 15.80 4.01
N ALA A 28 25.58 16.86 3.90
CA ALA A 28 24.16 16.83 4.22
C ALA A 28 23.41 15.84 3.32
N TRP A 29 23.71 15.84 2.02
CA TRP A 29 23.13 14.89 1.07
C TRP A 29 23.54 13.45 1.38
N HIS A 30 24.81 13.18 1.66
CA HIS A 30 25.29 11.84 2.05
C HIS A 30 24.64 11.36 3.35
N ARG A 31 24.53 12.22 4.36
CA ARG A 31 23.82 11.91 5.61
C ARG A 31 22.35 11.55 5.38
N VAL A 32 21.68 12.25 4.44
CA VAL A 32 20.29 11.95 4.06
C VAL A 32 20.20 10.67 3.22
N ALA A 33 21.16 10.42 2.33
CA ALA A 33 21.24 9.22 1.53
C ALA A 33 21.48 7.98 2.40
N GLU A 34 22.38 8.05 3.39
CA GLU A 34 22.62 6.98 4.37
C GLU A 34 21.37 6.69 5.20
N ARG A 35 20.59 7.72 5.58
CA ARG A 35 19.29 7.53 6.24
C ARG A 35 18.30 6.76 5.34
N ARG A 36 18.24 7.08 4.05
CA ARG A 36 17.39 6.37 3.08
C ARG A 36 17.84 4.92 2.85
N GLU A 37 19.14 4.65 2.91
CA GLU A 37 19.68 3.28 2.79
C GLU A 37 19.43 2.45 4.06
N ALA A 38 19.51 3.06 5.25
CA ALA A 38 19.14 2.42 6.51
C ALA A 38 17.64 2.06 6.54
N GLU A 39 16.76 2.93 6.07
CA GLU A 39 15.32 2.66 5.92
C GLU A 39 15.04 1.47 4.98
N ARG A 40 15.77 1.39 3.86
CA ARG A 40 15.65 0.25 2.92
C ARG A 40 16.14 -1.07 3.50
N ARG A 41 17.21 -1.05 4.31
CA ARG A 41 17.73 -2.25 4.98
C ARG A 41 16.82 -2.72 6.12
N ILE A 42 16.20 -1.80 6.86
CA ILE A 42 15.19 -2.13 7.87
C ILE A 42 13.94 -2.71 7.19
N ALA A 43 13.49 -2.16 6.06
CA ALA A 43 12.39 -2.72 5.28
C ALA A 43 12.70 -4.13 4.76
N ALA A 44 13.92 -4.38 4.28
CA ALA A 44 14.34 -5.72 3.83
C ALA A 44 14.43 -6.74 4.98
N ALA A 45 14.90 -6.34 6.16
CA ALA A 45 14.90 -7.19 7.36
C ALA A 45 13.48 -7.46 7.87
N ARG A 46 12.57 -6.49 7.73
CA ARG A 46 11.15 -6.55 8.13
C ARG A 46 10.31 -7.51 7.27
N VAL A 47 10.68 -7.71 6.01
CA VAL A 47 10.10 -8.74 5.11
C VAL A 47 10.51 -10.16 5.52
N ARG A 48 11.64 -10.33 6.22
CA ARG A 48 12.14 -11.64 6.68
C ARG A 48 11.63 -12.03 8.08
N SER A 49 11.17 -11.07 8.89
CA SER A 49 10.68 -11.29 10.26
C SER A 49 9.16 -11.19 10.43
N GLY A 50 8.40 -11.02 9.34
CA GLY A 50 6.93 -11.05 9.38
C GLY A 50 6.28 -9.84 10.06
N HIS A 51 7.00 -8.73 10.24
CA HIS A 51 6.47 -7.56 10.94
C HIS A 51 5.92 -6.50 9.98
N VAL A 52 4.67 -6.64 9.55
CA VAL A 52 4.01 -5.66 8.65
C VAL A 52 3.71 -4.34 9.40
N PRO A 53 4.05 -3.15 8.87
CA PRO A 53 3.63 -1.87 9.44
C PRO A 53 2.10 -1.73 9.43
N LEU A 54 1.57 -1.38 10.61
CA LEU A 54 0.17 -1.34 11.07
C LEU A 54 -0.71 -0.24 10.44
N GLU A 55 -0.60 0.04 9.13
CA GLU A 55 -1.46 1.05 8.48
C GLU A 55 -2.23 0.50 7.27
N ILE A 56 -2.92 -0.62 7.45
CA ILE A 56 -3.83 -1.17 6.42
C ILE A 56 -5.20 -1.41 7.03
N PRO A 57 -6.18 -0.50 6.84
CA PRO A 57 -7.49 -0.60 7.47
C PRO A 57 -8.40 -1.54 6.70
N THR A 58 -8.70 -2.71 7.27
CA THR A 58 -9.93 -3.44 6.97
C THR A 58 -10.40 -4.16 8.22
N VAL A 59 -11.59 -3.83 8.71
CA VAL A 59 -12.69 -4.77 9.10
C VAL A 59 -13.81 -3.98 9.78
N ARG A 60 -15.05 -4.37 9.48
CA ARG A 60 -16.27 -4.03 10.22
C ARG A 60 -16.46 -5.11 11.30
N ALA A 61 -16.50 -4.74 12.58
CA ALA A 61 -16.96 -5.60 13.67
C ALA A 61 -17.89 -4.79 14.59
N GLY A 62 -18.88 -5.50 15.15
CA GLY A 62 -20.12 -4.99 15.70
C GLY A 62 -20.01 -4.10 16.94
N LEU A 63 -21.13 -3.44 17.21
CA LEU A 63 -21.45 -2.71 18.44
C LEU A 63 -21.01 -3.49 19.69
N HIS A 64 -19.99 -3.01 20.40
CA HIS A 64 -20.01 -3.01 21.85
C HIS A 64 -19.15 -1.85 22.39
N ARG A 65 -19.81 -1.04 23.20
CA ARG A 65 -19.30 0.12 23.93
C ARG A 65 -18.41 -0.36 25.07
N SER A 66 -17.10 -0.05 25.05
CA SER A 66 -16.31 0.29 26.24
C SER A 66 -14.88 0.68 25.87
N GLY A 67 -14.44 1.85 26.37
CA GLY A 67 -13.09 2.18 26.85
C GLY A 67 -11.83 1.80 26.05
N ASP A 68 -11.00 2.82 25.82
CA ASP A 68 -9.57 2.77 25.46
C ASP A 68 -9.23 2.48 23.99
N SER A 69 -9.01 3.58 23.29
CA SER A 69 -8.59 3.72 21.89
C SER A 69 -7.28 3.00 21.58
N VAL A 70 -7.39 1.85 20.94
CA VAL A 70 -6.32 1.11 20.22
C VAL A 70 -6.64 1.19 18.71
N PRO A 71 -5.65 1.34 17.79
CA PRO A 71 -5.96 1.64 16.40
C PRO A 71 -6.51 0.42 15.64
N ASP A 72 -7.75 0.54 15.19
CA ASP A 72 -8.53 -0.42 14.39
C ASP A 72 -7.99 -0.57 12.96
N THR A 73 -6.99 -1.43 12.74
CA THR A 73 -6.63 -1.83 11.36
C THR A 73 -6.45 -3.33 11.13
N LEU A 74 -6.34 -4.17 12.15
CA LEU A 74 -6.37 -5.65 11.99
C LEU A 74 -6.92 -6.28 13.27
N PRO A 75 -7.80 -7.29 13.19
CA PRO A 75 -8.10 -8.07 14.39
C PRO A 75 -6.88 -8.95 14.73
N GLY A 76 -6.42 -8.87 15.99
CA GLY A 76 -5.13 -9.43 16.45
C GLY A 76 -4.91 -10.93 16.21
N TRP A 77 -5.96 -11.70 15.93
CA TRP A 77 -5.87 -13.12 15.56
C TRP A 77 -5.17 -13.37 14.22
N PHE A 78 -5.16 -12.39 13.31
CA PHE A 78 -4.47 -12.49 12.01
C PHE A 78 -2.95 -12.41 12.15
N ILE A 79 -2.45 -11.62 13.12
CA ILE A 79 -1.01 -11.44 13.39
C ILE A 79 -0.45 -12.62 14.20
N GLN A 80 -1.28 -13.31 14.99
CA GLN A 80 -0.82 -14.36 15.91
C GLN A 80 -0.86 -15.80 15.36
N GLY A 81 -1.40 -16.04 14.16
CA GLY A 81 -1.41 -17.39 13.58
C GLY A 81 -2.15 -18.45 14.43
N LYS A 82 -2.97 -18.03 15.40
CA LYS A 82 -3.68 -18.87 16.38
C LYS A 82 -5.20 -18.90 16.18
N GLY A 83 -5.69 -18.44 15.02
CA GLY A 83 -7.10 -18.53 14.67
C GLY A 83 -7.43 -19.86 13.99
N GLU A 84 -7.78 -20.86 14.79
CA GLU A 84 -8.56 -22.02 14.36
C GLU A 84 -9.85 -21.47 13.69
N HIS A 85 -10.00 -21.65 12.36
CA HIS A 85 -11.08 -21.09 11.51
C HIS A 85 -10.95 -19.60 11.12
N SER A 86 -9.96 -19.27 10.28
CA SER A 86 -9.97 -18.02 9.52
C SER A 86 -11.05 -18.06 8.42
N ILE A 87 -12.30 -17.69 8.76
CA ILE A 87 -13.38 -17.51 7.78
C ILE A 87 -13.09 -16.22 7.01
N VAL A 88 -12.47 -16.35 5.83
CA VAL A 88 -12.29 -15.24 4.88
C VAL A 88 -13.56 -15.12 4.05
N ASP A 89 -14.13 -13.93 4.02
CA ASP A 89 -15.25 -13.62 3.13
C ASP A 89 -14.76 -13.61 1.67
N GLU A 90 -15.16 -14.62 0.90
CA GLU A 90 -14.82 -14.73 -0.53
C GLU A 90 -15.79 -13.92 -1.43
N GLN A 91 -16.90 -13.42 -0.88
CA GLN A 91 -17.92 -12.69 -1.61
C GLN A 91 -18.20 -11.33 -0.95
N PRO A 92 -17.21 -10.42 -0.87
CA PRO A 92 -17.46 -9.09 -0.33
C PRO A 92 -18.21 -8.20 -1.34
N ARG A 93 -19.04 -7.27 -0.83
CA ARG A 93 -19.61 -6.17 -1.61
C ARG A 93 -18.65 -4.98 -1.65
N ILE A 94 -18.08 -4.68 -2.83
CA ILE A 94 -17.04 -3.66 -2.97
C ILE A 94 -17.34 -2.67 -4.09
N ARG A 95 -16.96 -1.42 -3.86
CA ARG A 95 -16.91 -0.36 -4.86
C ARG A 95 -15.49 -0.28 -5.40
N VAL A 96 -15.33 -0.55 -6.69
CA VAL A 96 -14.04 -0.70 -7.36
C VAL A 96 -13.87 0.41 -8.38
N ARG A 97 -12.69 1.04 -8.35
CA ARG A 97 -12.22 1.99 -9.37
C ARG A 97 -11.22 1.28 -10.26
N TYR A 98 -11.50 1.23 -11.55
CA TYR A 98 -10.65 0.55 -12.50
C TYR A 98 -10.43 1.41 -13.74
N VAL A 99 -9.40 1.05 -14.52
CA VAL A 99 -9.17 1.62 -15.85
C VAL A 99 -9.83 0.69 -16.85
N ASP A 100 -10.73 1.22 -17.67
CA ASP A 100 -11.37 0.44 -18.73
C ASP A 100 -10.37 0.06 -19.84
N PRO A 101 -10.73 -0.85 -20.76
CA PRO A 101 -9.88 -1.20 -21.89
C PRO A 101 -9.54 -0.03 -22.83
N HIS A 102 -10.27 1.08 -22.74
CA HIS A 102 -10.06 2.31 -23.50
C HIS A 102 -9.22 3.35 -22.73
N GLY A 103 -8.68 3.00 -21.55
CA GLY A 103 -7.86 3.87 -20.72
C GLY A 103 -8.62 4.88 -19.85
N ARG A 104 -9.95 4.81 -19.81
CA ARG A 104 -10.79 5.72 -19.01
C ARG A 104 -10.97 5.18 -17.60
N LYS A 105 -10.99 6.08 -16.62
CA LYS A 105 -11.28 5.71 -15.23
C LYS A 105 -12.77 5.48 -15.08
N ALA A 106 -13.13 4.26 -14.66
CA ALA A 106 -14.49 3.85 -14.36
C ALA A 106 -14.60 3.47 -12.88
N GLU A 107 -15.81 3.57 -12.35
CA GLU A 107 -16.13 3.16 -10.99
C GLU A 107 -17.42 2.35 -11.00
N CYS A 108 -17.41 1.19 -10.35
CA CYS A 108 -18.59 0.35 -10.22
C CYS A 108 -18.71 -0.22 -8.80
N THR A 109 -19.93 -0.43 -8.35
CA THR A 109 -20.22 -1.20 -7.14
C THR A 109 -20.60 -2.60 -7.56
N MET A 110 -19.87 -3.61 -7.08
CA MET A 110 -20.15 -5.01 -7.40
C MET A 110 -20.12 -5.90 -6.16
N GLN A 111 -20.96 -6.92 -6.17
CA GLN A 111 -20.88 -8.07 -5.29
C GLN A 111 -19.93 -9.08 -5.93
N VAL A 112 -18.82 -9.39 -5.26
CA VAL A 112 -17.87 -10.39 -5.75
C VAL A 112 -18.52 -11.77 -5.70
N GLU A 113 -18.46 -12.50 -6.80
CA GLU A 113 -18.97 -13.87 -6.87
C GLU A 113 -17.84 -14.88 -6.95
N HIS A 114 -16.82 -14.57 -7.75
CA HIS A 114 -15.71 -15.46 -7.96
C HIS A 114 -14.41 -14.69 -8.20
N LEU A 115 -13.35 -15.20 -7.58
CA LEU A 115 -11.97 -14.78 -7.76
C LEU A 115 -11.18 -15.90 -8.41
N ASP A 116 -10.70 -15.65 -9.63
CA ASP A 116 -9.76 -16.52 -10.33
C ASP A 116 -8.33 -16.09 -9.99
N LEU A 117 -7.66 -16.91 -9.17
CA LEU A 117 -6.30 -16.67 -8.72
C LEU A 117 -5.26 -16.87 -9.83
N GLN A 118 -5.54 -17.74 -10.82
CA GLN A 118 -4.61 -18.03 -11.91
C GLN A 118 -4.65 -16.91 -12.94
N LYS A 119 -5.86 -16.49 -13.35
CA LYS A 119 -6.06 -15.42 -14.33
C LYS A 119 -5.97 -14.02 -13.72
N ARG A 120 -5.87 -13.92 -12.38
CA ARG A 120 -5.93 -12.66 -11.63
C ARG A 120 -7.14 -11.83 -12.07
N LEU A 121 -8.30 -12.47 -12.08
CA LEU A 121 -9.55 -11.91 -12.56
C LEU A 121 -10.59 -11.92 -11.44
N LEU A 122 -11.24 -10.77 -11.25
CA LEU A 122 -12.38 -10.63 -10.37
C LEU A 122 -13.66 -10.66 -11.20
N THR A 123 -14.61 -11.50 -10.80
CA THR A 123 -15.94 -11.54 -11.40
C THR A 123 -17.00 -11.29 -10.34
N GLY A 124 -17.95 -10.42 -10.66
CA GLY A 124 -18.99 -10.04 -9.75
C GLY A 124 -20.23 -9.52 -10.45
N ARG A 125 -21.31 -9.38 -9.70
CA ARG A 125 -22.56 -8.76 -10.16
C ARG A 125 -22.61 -7.29 -9.75
N GLY A 126 -23.04 -6.44 -10.66
CA GLY A 126 -23.30 -5.03 -10.40
C GLY A 126 -24.59 -4.81 -9.60
N GLU A 127 -25.00 -3.55 -9.50
CA GLU A 127 -26.22 -3.14 -8.80
C GLU A 127 -27.50 -3.40 -9.62
N LEU A 128 -27.38 -3.42 -10.94
CA LEU A 128 -28.49 -3.66 -11.86
C LEU A 128 -28.66 -5.17 -12.14
N PRO A 129 -29.90 -5.66 -12.29
CA PRO A 129 -30.15 -7.05 -12.64
C PRO A 129 -29.57 -7.40 -14.02
N GLY A 130 -28.76 -8.45 -14.09
CA GLY A 130 -28.06 -8.90 -15.30
C GLY A 130 -26.69 -8.24 -15.51
N ASP A 131 -26.34 -7.23 -14.72
CA ASP A 131 -25.06 -6.54 -14.82
C ASP A 131 -23.94 -7.40 -14.24
N THR A 132 -23.05 -7.90 -15.11
CA THR A 132 -21.94 -8.77 -14.72
C THR A 132 -20.63 -8.11 -15.09
N HIS A 133 -19.79 -7.92 -14.09
CA HIS A 133 -18.48 -7.29 -14.23
C HIS A 133 -17.38 -8.34 -14.19
N ARG A 134 -16.45 -8.23 -15.15
CA ARG A 134 -15.22 -9.03 -15.18
C ARG A 134 -14.05 -8.07 -15.25
N ILE A 135 -13.36 -7.89 -14.13
CA ILE A 135 -12.32 -6.87 -14.00
C ILE A 135 -10.98 -7.56 -13.65
N PRO A 136 -9.96 -7.46 -14.51
CA PRO A 136 -8.63 -7.93 -14.19
C PRO A 136 -8.06 -7.16 -13.00
N LEU A 137 -7.42 -7.85 -12.05
CA LEU A 137 -6.92 -7.23 -10.83
C LEU A 137 -5.92 -6.10 -11.12
N HIS A 138 -5.12 -6.21 -12.19
CA HIS A 138 -4.13 -5.19 -12.57
C HIS A 138 -4.75 -3.89 -13.10
N MET A 139 -6.02 -3.92 -13.53
CA MET A 139 -6.74 -2.73 -13.97
C MET A 139 -7.37 -1.96 -12.79
N ILE A 140 -7.38 -2.56 -11.60
CA ILE A 140 -7.98 -1.97 -10.42
C ILE A 140 -7.00 -0.97 -9.80
N THR A 141 -7.44 0.28 -9.71
CA THR A 141 -6.67 1.38 -9.13
C THR A 141 -7.00 1.66 -7.66
N GLY A 142 -8.15 1.17 -7.20
CA GLY A 142 -8.54 1.26 -5.80
C GLY A 142 -9.87 0.58 -5.54
N ALA A 143 -10.08 0.18 -4.28
CA ALA A 143 -11.34 -0.40 -3.86
C ALA A 143 -11.75 0.08 -2.47
N ARG A 144 -13.06 0.05 -2.24
CA ARG A 144 -13.70 0.40 -0.98
C ARG A 144 -14.81 -0.59 -0.68
N VAL A 145 -15.11 -0.81 0.59
CA VAL A 145 -16.29 -1.57 0.99
C VAL A 145 -17.53 -0.76 0.59
N ALA A 146 -18.49 -1.39 -0.10
CA ALA A 146 -19.65 -0.67 -0.63
C ALA A 146 -20.51 -0.03 0.47
N GLU A 147 -20.65 -0.71 1.60
CA GLU A 147 -21.50 -0.26 2.70
C GLU A 147 -20.84 0.76 3.63
N SER A 148 -19.56 0.57 3.97
CA SER A 148 -18.87 1.45 4.93
C SER A 148 -18.03 2.53 4.27
N GLY A 149 -17.74 2.42 2.98
CA GLY A 149 -16.85 3.34 2.26
C GLY A 149 -15.38 3.27 2.71
N GLN A 150 -15.05 2.38 3.66
CA GLN A 150 -13.70 2.12 4.12
C GLN A 150 -12.84 1.62 2.97
N ARG A 151 -11.53 1.91 3.03
CA ARG A 151 -10.58 1.40 2.04
C ARG A 151 -10.59 -0.14 2.10
N PHE A 152 -10.56 -0.76 0.93
CA PHE A 152 -10.50 -2.20 0.80
C PHE A 152 -9.24 -2.54 0.01
N ASN A 153 -8.29 -3.22 0.66
CA ASN A 153 -7.06 -3.63 0.00
C ASN A 153 -7.28 -4.98 -0.71
N ILE A 154 -7.39 -4.92 -2.03
CA ILE A 154 -7.62 -6.11 -2.86
C ILE A 154 -6.46 -7.08 -2.78
N ASP A 155 -5.21 -6.60 -2.76
CA ASP A 155 -4.04 -7.50 -2.75
C ASP A 155 -4.00 -8.32 -1.46
N THR A 156 -4.24 -7.67 -0.31
CA THR A 156 -4.31 -8.36 1.00
C THR A 156 -5.46 -9.36 1.04
N TRP A 157 -6.62 -9.00 0.48
CA TRP A 157 -7.77 -9.90 0.42
C TRP A 157 -7.49 -11.11 -0.50
N VAL A 158 -6.87 -10.90 -1.67
CA VAL A 158 -6.48 -11.98 -2.59
C VAL A 158 -5.52 -12.95 -1.90
N ASP A 159 -4.54 -12.44 -1.16
CA ASP A 159 -3.61 -13.28 -0.39
C ASP A 159 -4.32 -14.05 0.73
N ALA A 160 -5.25 -13.41 1.44
CA ALA A 160 -6.07 -14.08 2.46
C ALA A 160 -6.92 -15.21 1.86
N VAL A 161 -7.58 -14.98 0.71
CA VAL A 161 -8.35 -16.00 0.00
C VAL A 161 -7.43 -17.14 -0.48
N ARG A 162 -6.25 -16.83 -1.00
CA ARG A 162 -5.27 -17.83 -1.43
C ARG A 162 -4.83 -18.73 -0.27
N VAL A 163 -4.52 -18.15 0.89
CA VAL A 163 -4.15 -18.92 2.10
C VAL A 163 -5.32 -19.75 2.59
N ALA A 164 -6.53 -19.19 2.63
CA ALA A 164 -7.74 -19.89 3.05
C ALA A 164 -8.06 -21.10 2.15
N ARG A 165 -7.98 -20.93 0.82
CA ARG A 165 -8.20 -22.01 -0.14
C ARG A 165 -7.11 -23.08 -0.10
N ARG A 166 -5.83 -22.70 0.09
CA ARG A 166 -4.73 -23.66 0.32
C ARG A 166 -4.98 -24.52 1.57
N ARG A 167 -5.42 -23.90 2.67
CA ARG A 167 -5.78 -24.63 3.90
C ARG A 167 -6.97 -25.58 3.71
N ARG A 168 -7.89 -25.23 2.81
CA ARG A 168 -9.02 -26.08 2.40
C ARG A 168 -8.66 -27.16 1.37
N GLY A 169 -7.41 -27.24 0.90
CA GLY A 169 -6.97 -28.21 -0.11
C GLY A 169 -7.55 -27.96 -1.51
N GLN A 170 -7.99 -26.73 -1.80
CA GLN A 170 -8.63 -26.36 -3.07
C GLN A 170 -7.65 -25.82 -4.13
N ILE A 171 -6.36 -25.66 -3.77
CA ILE A 171 -5.27 -25.16 -4.63
C ILE A 171 -4.02 -26.01 -4.43
#